data_AF-A0A8B9QJC7-F1
#
_entry.id   AF-A0A8B9QJC7-F1
#
_cell.length_a   1.000
_cell.length_b   1.000
_cell.length_c   1.000
_cell.angle_alpha   90.00
_cell.angle_beta   90.00
_cell.angle_gamma   90.00
#
_symmetry.space_group_name_H-M   'P 1'
#
loop_
_entity.id
_entity.type
_entity.pdbx_description
1 polymer ?
#
loop_
_entity_poly.entity_id
_entity_poly.type
_entity_poly.pdbx_seq_one_letter_code
_entity_poly.pdbx_strand_id
1 'polypeptide(L)' 'MLLGGEISAGDRLSGAAARGDVAEVRRLLHHELVHPDAHNRFGKTALQGSPA' A
#
# COMPACT_ATOMS: atom_id res chain seq x y z
N MET A 1 -18.07 -19.29 -0.19
CA MET A 1 -18.02 -17.87 0.23
C MET A 1 -16.67 -17.63 0.89
N LEU A 2 -15.73 -16.95 0.22
CA LEU A 2 -14.46 -16.52 0.81
C LEU A 2 -14.59 -15.02 1.12
N LEU A 3 -15.03 -14.69 2.32
CA LEU A 3 -15.12 -13.31 2.80
C LEU A 3 -13.82 -12.97 3.51
N GLY A 4 -13.06 -12.02 2.96
CA GLY A 4 -11.87 -11.44 3.58
C GLY A 4 -10.61 -11.69 2.78
N GLY A 5 -10.51 -11.10 1.59
CA GLY A 5 -9.23 -11.06 0.87
C GLY A 5 -8.20 -10.36 1.75
N GLU A 6 -7.17 -11.09 2.16
CA GLU A 6 -6.06 -10.59 2.96
C GLU A 6 -5.58 -9.26 2.38
N ILE A 7 -5.57 -8.21 3.20
CA ILE A 7 -5.07 -6.90 2.77
C ILE A 7 -3.56 -7.05 2.57
N SER A 8 -3.15 -7.07 1.31
CA SER A 8 -1.75 -7.22 0.93
C SER A 8 -0.90 -6.03 1.41
N ALA A 9 0.42 -6.23 1.49
CA ALA A 9 1.35 -5.14 1.78
C ALA A 9 1.21 -3.97 0.76
N GLY A 10 0.93 -4.29 -0.52
CA GLY A 10 0.65 -3.30 -1.56
C GLY A 10 -0.66 -2.53 -1.33
N ASP A 11 -1.72 -3.17 -0.84
CA ASP A 11 -2.96 -2.49 -0.44
C ASP A 11 -2.72 -1.52 0.72
N ARG A 12 -1.96 -1.94 1.74
CA ARG A 12 -1.62 -1.09 2.90
C ARG A 12 -0.80 0.12 2.46
N LEU A 13 0.23 -0.11 1.64
CA LEU A 13 1.11 0.95 1.15
C LEU A 13 0.36 1.94 0.25
N SER A 14 -0.43 1.43 -0.71
CA SER A 14 -1.26 2.27 -1.59
C SER A 14 -2.30 3.06 -0.79
N GLY A 15 -2.94 2.44 0.21
CA GLY A 15 -3.92 3.09 1.06
C GLY A 15 -3.32 4.19 1.94
N ALA A 16 -2.13 3.98 2.51
CA ALA A 16 -1.42 5.00 3.27
C ALA A 16 -1.03 6.20 2.39
N ALA A 17 -0.48 5.92 1.20
CA ALA A 17 -0.08 6.95 0.26
C ALA A 17 -1.29 7.78 -0.25
N ALA A 18 -2.41 7.13 -0.58
CA ALA A 18 -3.63 7.81 -1.02
C ALA A 18 -4.27 8.71 0.05
N ARG A 19 -4.00 8.45 1.34
CA ARG A 19 -4.44 9.29 2.46
C ARG A 19 -3.45 10.39 2.83
N GLY A 20 -2.27 10.43 2.22
CA GLY A 20 -1.17 11.31 2.64
C GLY A 20 -0.56 10.93 3.99
N ASP A 21 -0.73 9.69 4.45
CA ASP A 21 -0.19 9.20 5.73
C ASP A 21 1.30 8.88 5.61
N VAL A 22 2.12 9.93 5.67
CA VAL A 22 3.58 9.84 5.51
C VAL A 22 4.22 8.96 6.60
N ALA A 23 3.67 8.97 7.82
CA ALA A 23 4.21 8.16 8.91
C ALA A 23 4.03 6.67 8.63
N GLU A 24 2.84 6.27 8.18
CA GLU A 24 2.58 4.87 7.83
C GLU A 24 3.36 4.44 6.58
N VAL A 25 3.46 5.28 5.55
CA VAL A 25 4.31 5.00 4.37
C VAL A 25 5.75 4.76 4.79
N ARG A 26 6.31 5.60 5.67
CA ARG A 26 7.68 5.42 6.17
C ARG A 26 7.83 4.12 6.96
N ARG A 27 6.88 3.79 7.82
CA ARG A 27 6.88 2.57 8.62
C ARG A 27 6.85 1.33 7.73
N LEU A 28 5.97 1.30 6.74
CA LEU A 28 5.84 0.18 5.78
C LEU A 28 7.12 -0.01 4.96
N LEU A 29 7.72 1.06 4.46
CA LEU A 29 8.93 0.97 3.62
C LEU A 29 10.18 0.60 4.42
N HIS A 30 10.39 1.22 5.59
CA HIS A 30 11.67 1.11 6.30
C HIS A 30 11.68 0.05 7.40
N HIS A 31 10.54 -0.23 8.03
CA HIS A 31 10.47 -1.18 9.15
C HIS A 31 9.90 -2.53 8.72
N GLU A 32 8.87 -2.52 7.86
CA GLU A 32 8.28 -3.76 7.31
C GLU A 32 8.93 -4.20 5.99
N LEU A 33 9.85 -3.39 5.43
CA LEU A 33 10.56 -3.67 4.18
C LEU A 33 9.63 -3.98 3.00
N VAL A 34 8.45 -3.36 2.98
CA VAL A 34 7.52 -3.49 1.86
C VAL A 34 8.16 -2.89 0.62
N HIS A 35 8.22 -3.67 -0.47
CA HIS A 35 8.75 -3.16 -1.73
C HIS A 35 7.90 -1.97 -2.21
N PRO A 36 8.51 -0.82 -2.59
CA PRO A 36 7.75 0.36 -3.01
C PRO A 36 6.86 0.09 -4.25
N ASP A 37 7.28 -0.82 -5.13
CA ASP A 37 6.49 -1.29 -6.29
C ASP A 37 5.56 -2.47 -5.97
N ALA A 38 5.27 -2.75 -4.69
CA ALA A 38 4.28 -3.75 -4.33
C ALA A 38 2.91 -3.37 -4.91
N HIS A 39 2.36 -4.25 -5.75
CA HIS A 39 1.04 -4.05 -6.34
C HIS A 39 -0.06 -4.24 -5.30
N ASN A 40 -1.02 -3.33 -5.29
CA ASN A 40 -2.28 -3.50 -4.56
C ASN A 40 -3.24 -4.44 -5.30
N ARG A 41 -4.43 -4.68 -4.75
CA ARG A 41 -5.46 -5.56 -5.34
C ARG A 41 -5.95 -5.14 -6.73
N PHE A 42 -5.69 -3.89 -7.13
CA PHE A 42 -6.04 -3.36 -8.45
C PHE A 42 -4.88 -3.43 -9.44
N GLY A 43 -3.75 -4.04 -9.06
CA GLY A 43 -2.56 -4.13 -9.90
C GLY A 43 -1.79 -2.80 -10.01
N LYS A 44 -2.04 -1.83 -9.11
CA LYS A 44 -1.35 -0.53 -9.11
C LYS A 44 -0.31 -0.46 -8.00
N THR A 45 0.76 0.30 -8.23
CA THR A 45 1.71 0.68 -7.17
C THR A 45 1.17 1.85 -6.35
N ALA A 46 1.81 2.13 -5.20
CA ALA A 46 1.45 3.27 -4.37
C ALA A 46 1.60 4.62 -5.11
N LEU A 47 2.59 4.72 -5.99
CA LEU A 47 2.83 5.94 -6.80
C LEU A 47 1.71 6.17 -7.82
N GLN A 48 1.20 5.11 -8.44
CA GLN A 48 0.11 5.19 -9.43
C GLN A 48 -1.28 5.39 -8.79
N GLY A 49 -1.45 4.95 -7.55
CA GLY A 49 -2.73 4.98 -6.83
C GLY A 49 -2.97 6.23 -5.98
N SER A 50 -1.93 7.05 -5.76
CA SER A 50 -2.05 8.26 -4.94
C SER A 50 -2.59 9.43 -5.78
N PRO A 51 -3.60 10.17 -5.31
CA PRO A 51 -3.93 11.47 -5.90
C PRO A 51 -2.73 12.42 -5.70
N ALA A 52 -2.42 13.20 -6.74
CA ALA A 52 -1.35 14.19 -6.74
C ALA A 52 -1.62 15.33 -5.76
#